data_AF-A0A9D6XSV6-F1
#
_entry.id   AF-A0A9D6XSV6-F1
#
_cell.length_a   1.000
_cell.length_b   1.000
_cell.length_c   1.000
_cell.angle_alpha   90.00
_cell.angle_beta   90.00
_cell.angle_gamma   90.00
#
_symmetry.space_group_name_H-M   'P 1'
#
loop_
_entity.id
_entity.type
_entity.pdbx_description
1 polymer ?
#
loop_
_entity_poly.entity_id
_entity_poly.type
_entity_poly.pdbx_seq_one_letter_code
_entity_poly.pdbx_strand_id
1 'polypeptide(L)'
;MKALLMAMLLFAASASAQTQLTIYNQNFATVKEKRTLDLVKGENEIRATDITAHLEPESVILRALRRPDALQILEQNYESDPLSEGLLLRKSEGKWLDFEIVTPSGEKKIVKGKILRSGYVPHTSAFQRYGQQYTYMQSVYSSPQGGGQPIVEVEGKIQFGLPGKPIFDALDPKAFLKPTLLWRLWSGDAGAQEVEFSYLTGGMRWEANYNAVAPEKGDKFDIIGWVTLENMSGKDFENASVKLMAGDVARIQQPGVAGGVGYAMDEASRAAGPAVTERAFEEYHLYTLERPTTVLDREIKQVEFVRASNVPAERIYVYDGFKLDPRYRGWDYSSIRTQAEYGTISNPKVWVMLEFKNSEAGHLGMPLPKGKVKVYRRDVDGRNEFIGEDAIDHTPKDETVRLYTGNAFDIVGERRQTNFRLDSSGHWADETFEIKVRNHKKEPVTVRVVEHLYRWVNWDLTSKSMEFKKTDSRTIEFRPTIQPGGEATIFYTVHYSW
;
A
#
# COMPACT_ATOMS: atom_id res chain seq x y z
N MET A 1 49.80 -26.28 41.47
CA MET A 1 48.77 -27.31 41.20
C MET A 1 47.47 -26.59 40.87
N LYS A 2 47.06 -26.68 39.59
CA LYS A 2 45.75 -26.43 38.97
C LYS A 2 45.07 -25.05 39.07
N ALA A 3 44.95 -24.45 37.87
CA ALA A 3 44.09 -23.36 37.49
C ALA A 3 42.60 -23.70 37.64
N LEU A 4 41.76 -22.68 37.86
CA LEU A 4 40.35 -22.70 37.46
C LEU A 4 39.99 -21.31 36.92
N LEU A 5 40.07 -21.15 35.59
CA LEU A 5 39.48 -20.05 34.86
C LEU A 5 37.98 -20.33 34.77
N MET A 6 37.15 -19.52 35.42
CA MET A 6 35.69 -19.60 35.29
C MET A 6 35.28 -18.75 34.09
N ALA A 7 35.16 -19.40 32.92
CA ALA A 7 34.61 -18.78 31.72
C ALA A 7 33.09 -18.66 31.87
N MET A 8 32.59 -17.44 32.08
CA MET A 8 31.17 -17.13 32.06
C MET A 8 30.74 -16.99 30.59
N LEU A 9 30.32 -18.09 29.97
CA LEU A 9 29.66 -18.08 28.67
C LEU A 9 28.24 -17.52 28.84
N LEU A 10 28.08 -16.22 28.61
CA LEU A 10 26.79 -15.61 28.34
C LEU A 10 26.31 -16.09 26.96
N PHE A 11 25.58 -17.20 26.94
CA PHE A 11 24.69 -17.49 25.81
C PHE A 11 23.53 -16.49 25.87
N ALA A 12 23.64 -15.40 25.10
CA ALA A 12 22.47 -14.65 24.70
C ALA A 12 21.64 -15.56 23.79
N ALA A 13 20.72 -16.33 24.37
CA ALA A 13 19.70 -17.04 23.62
C ALA A 13 18.91 -15.99 22.85
N SER A 14 19.14 -15.90 21.54
CA SER A 14 18.31 -15.11 20.65
C SER A 14 16.92 -15.75 20.71
N ALA A 15 15.96 -15.09 21.37
CA ALA A 15 14.58 -15.53 21.31
C ALA A 15 14.16 -15.47 19.84
N SER A 16 14.07 -16.62 19.17
CA SER A 16 13.57 -16.65 17.80
C SER A 16 12.11 -16.22 17.84
N ALA A 17 11.74 -15.21 17.05
CA ALA A 17 10.35 -14.80 16.90
C ALA A 17 9.48 -16.02 16.56
N GLN A 18 8.46 -16.29 17.39
CA GLN A 18 7.53 -17.41 17.17
C GLN A 18 6.62 -17.16 15.95
N THR A 19 6.43 -15.88 15.60
CA THR A 19 5.57 -15.44 14.51
C THR A 19 6.39 -14.78 13.40
N GLN A 20 6.13 -15.19 12.18
CA GLN A 20 6.64 -14.58 10.96
C GLN A 20 5.46 -13.96 10.22
N LEU A 21 5.64 -12.73 9.77
CA LEU A 21 4.63 -11.93 9.09
C LEU A 21 5.20 -11.46 7.77
N THR A 22 4.55 -11.78 6.66
CA THR A 22 4.89 -11.22 5.34
C THR A 22 3.72 -10.35 4.88
N ILE A 23 3.93 -9.04 4.75
CA ILE A 23 2.89 -8.06 4.43
C ILE A 23 3.02 -7.66 2.96
N TYR A 24 1.88 -7.54 2.28
CA TYR A 24 1.78 -7.21 0.87
C TYR A 24 1.12 -5.83 0.70
N ASN A 25 1.37 -5.17 -0.42
CA ASN A 25 0.80 -3.86 -0.75
C ASN A 25 -0.72 -3.91 -1.06
N GLN A 26 -1.31 -5.10 -1.24
CA GLN A 26 -2.71 -5.34 -1.61
C GLN A 26 -3.63 -5.61 -0.40
N ASN A 27 -3.34 -5.03 0.77
CA ASN A 27 -4.15 -5.16 2.01
C ASN A 27 -4.31 -6.61 2.52
N PHE A 28 -3.25 -7.42 2.41
CA PHE A 28 -3.20 -8.75 3.02
C PHE A 28 -1.80 -9.09 3.55
N ALA A 29 -1.72 -10.12 4.38
CA ALA A 29 -0.48 -10.69 4.88
C ALA A 29 -0.54 -12.22 4.94
N THR A 30 0.63 -12.85 4.88
CA THR A 30 0.81 -14.23 5.33
C THR A 30 1.28 -14.22 6.78
N VAL A 31 0.57 -14.94 7.63
CA VAL A 31 0.98 -15.22 9.01
C VAL A 31 1.50 -16.64 9.07
N LYS A 32 2.62 -16.83 9.78
CA LYS A 32 3.20 -18.14 10.02
C LYS A 32 3.70 -18.23 11.46
N GLU A 33 3.24 -19.26 12.16
CA GLU A 33 3.49 -19.47 13.58
C GLU A 33 3.95 -20.90 13.84
N LYS A 34 4.78 -21.07 14.87
CA LYS A 34 5.05 -22.38 15.45
C LYS A 34 4.20 -22.56 16.70
N ARG A 35 3.46 -23.65 16.78
CA ARG A 35 2.64 -24.01 17.94
C ARG A 35 2.98 -25.42 18.41
N THR A 36 2.72 -25.70 19.68
CA THR A 36 2.78 -27.06 20.22
C THR A 36 1.37 -27.53 20.50
N LEU A 37 1.00 -28.69 19.97
CA LEU A 37 -0.30 -29.32 20.20
C LEU A 37 -0.11 -30.61 21.00
N ASP A 38 -0.87 -30.76 22.08
CA ASP A 38 -0.96 -32.02 22.80
C ASP A 38 -2.05 -32.88 22.18
N LEU A 39 -1.65 -33.92 21.45
CA LEU A 39 -2.55 -34.78 20.68
C LEU A 39 -2.64 -36.18 21.27
N VAL A 40 -3.80 -36.80 21.14
CA VAL A 40 -3.96 -38.26 21.28
C VAL A 40 -3.91 -38.91 19.90
N LYS A 41 -3.53 -40.18 19.86
CA LYS A 41 -3.60 -40.96 18.62
C LYS A 41 -5.08 -41.13 18.20
N GLY A 42 -5.38 -40.86 16.94
CA GLY A 42 -6.74 -40.85 16.41
C GLY A 42 -7.29 -39.43 16.28
N GLU A 43 -8.58 -39.26 16.54
CA GLU A 43 -9.24 -37.95 16.41
C GLU A 43 -9.01 -37.03 17.61
N ASN A 44 -8.87 -35.74 17.33
CA ASN A 44 -8.64 -34.68 18.30
C ASN A 44 -9.55 -33.48 17.98
N GLU A 45 -10.09 -32.83 19.00
CA GLU A 45 -10.76 -31.54 18.87
C GLU A 45 -9.84 -30.44 19.39
N ILE A 46 -9.38 -29.57 18.50
CA ILE A 46 -8.46 -28.48 18.83
C ILE A 46 -9.14 -27.14 18.61
N ARG A 47 -8.93 -26.24 19.57
CA ARG A 47 -9.39 -24.85 19.48
C ARG A 47 -8.18 -23.95 19.34
N ALA A 48 -7.98 -23.40 18.16
CA ALA A 48 -6.97 -22.38 17.91
C ALA A 48 -7.60 -21.00 18.13
N THR A 49 -7.34 -20.44 19.31
CA THR A 49 -7.62 -19.03 19.61
C THR A 49 -6.45 -18.16 19.18
N ASP A 50 -6.62 -16.84 19.27
CA ASP A 50 -5.62 -15.85 18.88
C ASP A 50 -5.24 -15.95 17.40
N ILE A 51 -6.25 -15.81 16.55
CA ILE A 51 -6.13 -15.72 15.09
C ILE A 51 -6.71 -14.37 14.64
N THR A 52 -6.39 -13.96 13.42
CA THR A 52 -6.90 -12.69 12.88
C THR A 52 -8.40 -12.80 12.57
N ALA A 53 -9.12 -11.70 12.71
CA ALA A 53 -10.54 -11.58 12.36
C ALA A 53 -10.79 -11.68 10.84
N HIS A 54 -9.75 -11.43 10.04
CA HIS A 54 -9.79 -11.47 8.57
C HIS A 54 -9.02 -12.66 7.98
N LEU A 55 -8.85 -13.74 8.76
CA LEU A 55 -8.28 -14.98 8.27
C LEU A 55 -9.09 -15.53 7.10
N GLU A 56 -8.41 -15.99 6.05
CA GLU A 56 -9.00 -16.69 4.91
C GLU A 56 -9.01 -18.20 5.19
N PRO A 57 -10.17 -18.83 5.49
CA PRO A 57 -10.20 -20.21 5.96
C PRO A 57 -9.60 -21.21 4.97
N GLU A 58 -9.78 -20.98 3.67
CA GLU A 58 -9.23 -21.81 2.59
C GLU A 58 -7.71 -21.76 2.46
N SER A 59 -7.06 -20.78 3.11
CA SER A 59 -5.60 -20.60 3.07
C SER A 59 -4.86 -21.30 4.21
N VAL A 60 -5.59 -21.88 5.16
CA VAL A 60 -5.00 -22.50 6.35
C VAL A 60 -4.16 -23.72 5.97
N ILE A 61 -2.92 -23.70 6.42
CA ILE A 61 -1.99 -24.83 6.33
C ILE A 61 -1.55 -25.18 7.75
N LEU A 62 -1.71 -26.45 8.12
CA LEU A 62 -1.23 -27.02 9.37
C LEU A 62 -0.31 -28.20 9.04
N ARG A 63 0.95 -28.15 9.50
CA ARG A 63 1.95 -29.18 9.20
C ARG A 63 2.71 -29.57 10.45
N ALA A 64 2.74 -30.85 10.78
CA ALA A 64 3.64 -31.36 11.82
C ALA A 64 5.10 -31.27 11.35
N LEU A 65 5.98 -30.67 12.16
CA LEU A 65 7.36 -30.40 11.77
C LEU A 65 8.23 -31.66 11.69
N ARG A 66 7.90 -32.70 12.47
CA ARG A 66 8.68 -33.95 12.53
C ARG A 66 8.18 -35.02 11.56
N ARG A 67 6.87 -35.22 11.48
CA ARG A 67 6.22 -36.20 10.58
C ARG A 67 5.00 -35.57 9.91
N PRO A 68 5.19 -34.89 8.77
CA PRO A 68 4.10 -34.17 8.09
C PRO A 68 2.86 -35.03 7.81
N ASP A 69 3.05 -36.30 7.42
CA ASP A 69 1.95 -37.21 7.05
C ASP A 69 1.18 -37.78 8.25
N ALA A 70 1.63 -37.50 9.49
CA ALA A 70 1.00 -38.01 10.70
C ALA A 70 -0.10 -37.11 11.23
N LEU A 71 -0.38 -35.95 10.62
CA LEU A 71 -1.38 -34.99 11.06
C LEU A 71 -2.26 -34.54 9.89
N GLN A 72 -3.57 -34.64 10.05
CA GLN A 72 -4.54 -34.23 9.02
C GLN A 72 -5.66 -33.38 9.63
N ILE A 73 -6.06 -32.30 8.95
CA ILE A 73 -7.30 -31.58 9.27
C ILE A 73 -8.46 -32.36 8.65
N LEU A 74 -9.38 -32.87 9.48
CA LEU A 74 -10.61 -33.53 9.05
C LEU A 74 -11.74 -32.53 8.84
N GLU A 75 -11.86 -31.55 9.75
CA GLU A 75 -12.88 -30.50 9.72
C GLU A 75 -12.30 -29.19 10.23
N GLN A 76 -12.74 -28.08 9.63
CA GLN A 76 -12.37 -26.73 10.05
C GLN A 76 -13.59 -25.81 10.03
N ASN A 77 -13.87 -25.19 11.18
CA ASN A 77 -14.86 -24.13 11.29
C ASN A 77 -14.17 -22.85 11.78
N TYR A 78 -14.35 -21.76 11.03
CA TYR A 78 -13.83 -20.45 11.41
C TYR A 78 -14.96 -19.57 11.93
N GLU A 79 -14.84 -19.14 13.18
CA GLU A 79 -15.78 -18.26 13.85
C GLU A 79 -15.13 -16.88 14.05
N SER A 80 -15.48 -15.93 13.17
CA SER A 80 -14.90 -14.58 13.16
C SER A 80 -15.64 -13.56 14.01
N ASP A 81 -16.94 -13.76 14.24
CA ASP A 81 -17.79 -12.77 14.92
C ASP A 81 -17.52 -12.82 16.44
N PRO A 82 -16.95 -11.77 17.05
CA PRO A 82 -16.74 -11.74 18.49
C PRO A 82 -18.07 -11.71 19.22
N LEU A 83 -18.06 -12.15 20.48
CA LEU A 83 -19.24 -12.10 21.33
C LEU A 83 -19.78 -10.66 21.44
N SER A 84 -21.01 -10.45 20.95
CA SER A 84 -21.75 -9.20 21.07
C SER A 84 -23.00 -9.38 21.92
N GLU A 85 -23.56 -8.30 22.45
CA GLU A 85 -24.85 -8.33 23.15
C GLU A 85 -25.94 -8.94 22.25
N GLY A 86 -25.99 -8.57 20.97
CA GLY A 86 -26.92 -9.14 19.99
C GLY A 86 -26.74 -10.65 19.80
N LEU A 87 -25.50 -11.14 19.69
CA LEU A 87 -25.23 -12.58 19.58
C LEU A 87 -25.62 -13.33 20.86
N LEU A 88 -25.40 -12.74 22.04
CA LEU A 88 -25.82 -13.31 23.31
C LEU A 88 -27.34 -13.34 23.46
N LEU A 89 -28.04 -12.28 23.03
CA LEU A 89 -29.49 -12.26 22.95
C LEU A 89 -30.00 -13.34 21.99
N ARG A 90 -29.36 -13.52 20.82
CA ARG A 90 -29.70 -14.56 19.84
C ARG A 90 -29.56 -15.97 20.42
N LYS A 91 -28.47 -16.23 21.13
CA LYS A 91 -28.25 -17.50 21.87
C LYS A 91 -29.20 -17.69 23.05
N SER A 92 -29.90 -16.63 23.45
CA SER A 92 -30.86 -16.61 24.55
C SER A 92 -32.32 -16.55 24.07
N GLU A 93 -32.58 -16.59 22.77
CA GLU A 93 -33.95 -16.72 22.23
C GLU A 93 -34.65 -17.95 22.82
N GLY A 94 -35.88 -17.76 23.27
CA GLY A 94 -36.68 -18.76 23.99
C GLY A 94 -36.38 -18.85 25.50
N LYS A 95 -35.33 -18.21 26.01
CA LYS A 95 -34.91 -18.24 27.43
C LYS A 95 -35.34 -16.98 28.18
N TRP A 96 -35.42 -17.10 29.50
CA TRP A 96 -35.64 -15.98 30.42
C TRP A 96 -34.29 -15.36 30.81
N LEU A 97 -34.20 -14.04 30.74
CA LEU A 97 -33.06 -13.25 31.20
C LEU A 97 -33.50 -12.23 32.25
N ASP A 98 -32.56 -11.90 33.13
CA ASP A 98 -32.70 -10.79 34.07
C ASP A 98 -32.30 -9.48 33.37
N PHE A 99 -33.02 -8.40 33.66
CA PHE A 99 -32.76 -7.08 33.13
C PHE A 99 -32.65 -6.07 34.27
N GLU A 100 -31.54 -5.32 34.31
CA GLU A 100 -31.39 -4.18 35.21
C GLU A 100 -32.12 -2.96 34.64
N ILE A 101 -33.12 -2.47 35.36
CA ILE A 101 -33.82 -1.21 35.08
C ILE A 101 -33.44 -0.18 36.14
N VAL A 102 -33.28 1.07 35.72
CA VAL A 102 -33.09 2.21 36.62
C VAL A 102 -34.38 3.02 36.63
N THR A 103 -35.01 3.14 37.80
CA THR A 103 -36.24 3.91 37.96
C THR A 103 -35.95 5.42 37.86
N PRO A 104 -36.98 6.28 37.67
CA PRO A 104 -36.80 7.73 37.70
C PRO A 104 -36.20 8.26 39.02
N SER A 105 -36.32 7.52 40.12
CA SER A 105 -35.71 7.85 41.41
C SER A 105 -34.25 7.40 41.54
N GLY A 106 -33.69 6.72 40.53
CA GLY A 106 -32.33 6.18 40.52
C GLY A 106 -32.19 4.80 41.16
N GLU A 107 -33.28 4.17 41.57
CA GLU A 107 -33.26 2.82 42.15
C GLU A 107 -33.05 1.76 41.06
N LYS A 108 -32.18 0.78 41.33
CA LYS A 108 -31.95 -0.36 40.44
C LYS A 108 -32.91 -1.50 40.79
N LYS A 109 -33.67 -1.97 39.81
CA LYS A 109 -34.57 -3.13 39.95
C LYS A 109 -34.23 -4.18 38.88
N ILE A 110 -34.39 -5.45 39.24
CA ILE A 110 -34.30 -6.56 38.28
C ILE A 110 -35.69 -6.95 37.81
N VAL A 111 -35.85 -7.05 36.49
CA VAL A 111 -37.06 -7.53 35.83
C VAL A 111 -36.71 -8.76 35.01
N LYS A 112 -37.52 -9.81 35.10
CA LYS A 112 -37.38 -11.01 34.27
C LYS A 112 -38.16 -10.86 32.97
N GLY A 113 -37.52 -11.17 31.86
CA GLY A 113 -38.17 -11.20 30.55
C GLY A 113 -37.70 -12.37 29.69
N LYS A 114 -38.61 -12.95 28.91
CA LYS A 114 -38.30 -14.00 27.94
C LYS A 114 -37.91 -13.39 26.61
N ILE A 115 -36.73 -13.69 26.10
CA ILE A 115 -36.32 -13.24 24.76
C ILE A 115 -37.12 -14.02 23.73
N LEU A 116 -38.00 -13.36 22.99
CA LEU A 116 -38.70 -13.95 21.86
C LEU A 116 -37.91 -13.78 20.56
N ARG A 117 -37.16 -12.66 20.43
CA ARG A 117 -36.27 -12.38 19.31
C ARG A 117 -35.14 -11.45 19.74
N SER A 118 -33.91 -11.67 19.26
CA SER A 118 -32.72 -10.88 19.63
C SER A 118 -32.58 -9.53 18.93
N GLY A 119 -33.44 -9.25 17.94
CA GLY A 119 -33.23 -8.14 17.00
C GLY A 119 -32.14 -8.46 15.98
N TYR A 120 -31.72 -7.46 15.22
CA TYR A 120 -30.74 -7.62 14.16
C TYR A 120 -29.34 -7.84 14.73
N VAL A 121 -28.71 -8.96 14.33
CA VAL A 121 -27.31 -9.25 14.62
C VAL A 121 -26.56 -9.16 13.29
N PRO A 122 -25.66 -8.17 13.10
CA PRO A 122 -24.90 -8.04 11.87
C PRO A 122 -24.08 -9.30 11.60
N HIS A 123 -24.19 -9.84 10.38
CA HIS A 123 -23.40 -11.00 9.94
C HIS A 123 -22.20 -10.49 9.12
N THR A 124 -21.15 -10.06 9.83
CA THR A 124 -20.08 -9.25 9.22
C THR A 124 -19.29 -9.99 8.15
N SER A 125 -19.05 -11.29 8.35
CA SER A 125 -18.41 -12.19 7.39
C SER A 125 -19.19 -12.31 6.07
N ALA A 126 -20.53 -12.27 6.13
CA ALA A 126 -21.37 -12.32 4.95
C ALA A 126 -21.38 -11.00 4.16
N PHE A 127 -21.21 -9.84 4.82
CA PHE A 127 -21.06 -8.56 4.10
C PHE A 127 -19.82 -8.55 3.21
N GLN A 128 -18.71 -9.11 3.71
CA GLN A 128 -17.48 -9.22 2.94
C GLN A 128 -17.62 -10.19 1.76
N ARG A 129 -18.30 -11.32 1.97
CA ARG A 129 -18.47 -12.36 0.95
C ARG A 129 -19.48 -12.01 -0.15
N TYR A 130 -20.61 -11.40 0.20
CA TYR A 130 -21.71 -11.14 -0.74
C TYR A 130 -21.80 -9.69 -1.19
N GLY A 131 -20.91 -8.83 -0.69
CA GLY A 131 -20.71 -7.46 -1.16
C GLY A 131 -21.81 -6.48 -0.79
N GLN A 132 -21.71 -5.28 -1.36
CA GLN A 132 -22.51 -4.11 -0.98
C GLN A 132 -24.03 -4.31 -1.18
N GLN A 133 -24.45 -5.10 -2.18
CA GLN A 133 -25.87 -5.37 -2.38
C GLN A 133 -26.47 -6.18 -1.22
N TYR A 134 -25.75 -7.19 -0.74
CA TYR A 134 -26.17 -7.95 0.44
C TYR A 134 -26.14 -7.07 1.69
N THR A 135 -25.09 -6.26 1.89
CA THR A 135 -25.00 -5.30 3.01
C THR A 135 -26.18 -4.33 3.02
N TYR A 136 -26.52 -3.76 1.86
CA TYR A 136 -27.65 -2.85 1.73
C TYR A 136 -28.97 -3.54 2.08
N MET A 137 -29.23 -4.73 1.52
CA MET A 137 -30.42 -5.52 1.83
C MET A 137 -30.51 -5.87 3.32
N GLN A 138 -29.38 -6.19 3.96
CA GLN A 138 -29.33 -6.50 5.39
C GLN A 138 -29.52 -5.25 6.27
N SER A 139 -29.06 -4.08 5.82
CA SER A 139 -29.24 -2.80 6.53
C SER A 139 -30.71 -2.41 6.69
N VAL A 140 -31.59 -2.83 5.77
CA VAL A 140 -33.04 -2.62 5.88
C VAL A 140 -33.59 -3.31 7.14
N TYR A 141 -33.09 -4.51 7.45
CA TYR A 141 -33.46 -5.28 8.65
C TYR A 141 -32.84 -4.75 9.94
N SER A 142 -31.80 -3.92 9.87
CA SER A 142 -31.24 -3.25 11.05
C SER A 142 -32.11 -2.09 11.57
N SER A 143 -33.02 -1.58 10.75
CA SER A 143 -33.92 -0.50 11.16
C SER A 143 -34.97 -1.02 12.17
N PRO A 144 -35.45 -0.17 13.11
CA PRO A 144 -36.56 -0.53 13.98
C PRO A 144 -37.82 -0.98 13.23
N GLN A 145 -38.04 -0.42 12.04
CA GLN A 145 -39.17 -0.72 11.16
C GLN A 145 -38.97 -2.04 10.37
N GLY A 146 -37.73 -2.48 10.18
CA GLY A 146 -37.35 -3.70 9.46
C GLY A 146 -37.15 -4.94 10.34
N GLY A 147 -37.58 -4.90 11.61
CA GLY A 147 -37.40 -6.03 12.54
C GLY A 147 -36.09 -6.03 13.32
N GLY A 148 -35.34 -4.92 13.28
CA GLY A 148 -34.05 -4.78 13.95
C GLY A 148 -34.13 -4.75 15.47
N GLN A 149 -35.30 -4.49 16.04
CA GLN A 149 -35.50 -4.48 17.50
C GLN A 149 -35.73 -5.88 18.09
N PRO A 150 -35.17 -6.14 19.29
CA PRO A 150 -35.52 -7.30 20.09
C PRO A 150 -37.02 -7.35 20.41
N ILE A 151 -37.55 -8.54 20.66
CA ILE A 151 -38.90 -8.74 21.18
C ILE A 151 -38.77 -9.52 22.48
N VAL A 152 -39.36 -9.00 23.55
CA VAL A 152 -39.28 -9.59 24.89
C VAL A 152 -40.69 -9.72 25.49
N GLU A 153 -40.96 -10.84 26.14
CA GLU A 153 -42.15 -11.02 26.96
C GLU A 153 -41.81 -10.70 28.42
N VAL A 154 -42.54 -9.76 29.02
CA VAL A 154 -42.39 -9.36 30.43
C VAL A 154 -43.77 -9.41 31.09
N GLU A 155 -43.90 -10.17 32.17
CA GLU A 155 -45.17 -10.30 32.92
C GLU A 155 -46.38 -10.66 32.03
N GLY A 156 -46.17 -11.55 31.05
CA GLY A 156 -47.20 -11.99 30.11
C GLY A 156 -47.57 -10.98 29.01
N LYS A 157 -46.84 -9.86 28.89
CA LYS A 157 -47.01 -8.85 27.85
C LYS A 157 -45.80 -8.84 26.92
N ILE A 158 -46.07 -8.75 25.61
CA ILE A 158 -45.03 -8.63 24.60
C ILE A 158 -44.69 -7.16 24.40
N GLN A 159 -43.40 -6.84 24.34
CA GLN A 159 -42.91 -5.52 24.01
C GLN A 159 -41.74 -5.59 23.01
N PHE A 160 -41.56 -4.49 22.27
CA PHE A 160 -40.41 -4.27 21.41
C PHE A 160 -39.31 -3.54 22.18
N GLY A 161 -38.06 -3.93 21.94
CA GLY A 161 -36.92 -3.47 22.72
C GLY A 161 -36.74 -4.24 24.03
N LEU A 162 -35.60 -4.00 24.70
CA LEU A 162 -35.29 -4.60 25.99
C LEU A 162 -35.92 -3.76 27.11
N PRO A 163 -36.46 -4.37 28.18
CA PRO A 163 -36.99 -3.65 29.33
C PRO A 163 -35.91 -2.84 30.08
N GLY A 164 -34.65 -3.24 29.95
CA GLY A 164 -33.49 -2.66 30.62
C GLY A 164 -32.19 -3.25 30.09
N LYS A 165 -31.08 -3.09 30.82
CA LYS A 165 -29.79 -3.69 30.47
C LYS A 165 -29.84 -5.21 30.71
N PRO A 166 -29.61 -6.07 29.70
CA PRO A 166 -29.64 -7.52 29.88
C PRO A 166 -28.49 -8.00 30.76
N ILE A 167 -28.78 -8.96 31.63
CA ILE A 167 -27.82 -9.67 32.46
C ILE A 167 -27.79 -11.11 31.96
N PHE A 168 -26.63 -11.52 31.43
CA PHE A 168 -26.40 -12.89 30.96
C PHE A 168 -25.79 -13.72 32.09
N ASP A 169 -26.05 -15.02 32.06
CA ASP A 169 -25.33 -15.98 32.89
C ASP A 169 -23.82 -15.87 32.64
N ALA A 170 -23.03 -16.32 33.62
CA ALA A 170 -21.59 -16.43 33.45
C ALA A 170 -21.29 -17.22 32.17
N LEU A 171 -20.49 -16.62 31.29
CA LEU A 171 -20.12 -17.26 30.04
C LEU A 171 -19.37 -18.55 30.35
N ASP A 172 -19.68 -19.62 29.59
CA ASP A 172 -18.81 -20.78 29.54
C ASP A 172 -17.38 -20.25 29.23
N PRO A 173 -16.34 -20.66 29.99
CA PRO A 173 -14.95 -20.34 29.64
C PRO A 173 -14.59 -20.66 28.19
N LYS A 174 -15.34 -21.55 27.55
CA LYS A 174 -15.26 -21.94 26.13
C LYS A 174 -15.98 -20.99 25.16
N ALA A 175 -16.60 -19.91 25.63
CA ALA A 175 -17.28 -18.93 24.79
C ALA A 175 -16.30 -18.16 23.90
N PHE A 176 -16.68 -17.95 22.64
CA PHE A 176 -15.85 -17.30 21.62
C PHE A 176 -15.76 -15.80 21.86
N LEU A 177 -14.80 -15.38 22.69
CA LEU A 177 -14.50 -13.97 22.96
C LEU A 177 -13.57 -13.35 21.91
N LYS A 178 -12.91 -14.19 21.10
CA LYS A 178 -11.98 -13.81 20.03
C LYS A 178 -12.24 -14.68 18.80
N PRO A 179 -11.83 -14.23 17.60
CA PRO A 179 -11.80 -15.10 16.41
C PRO A 179 -11.16 -16.45 16.74
N THR A 180 -11.81 -17.54 16.32
CA THR A 180 -11.41 -18.91 16.71
C THR A 180 -11.54 -19.87 15.53
N LEU A 181 -10.53 -20.73 15.35
CA LEU A 181 -10.59 -21.89 14.48
C LEU A 181 -10.87 -23.14 15.33
N LEU A 182 -11.94 -23.83 14.99
CA LEU A 182 -12.28 -25.13 15.54
C LEU A 182 -11.83 -26.18 14.54
N TRP A 183 -10.91 -27.06 14.98
CA TRP A 183 -10.41 -28.15 14.18
C TRP A 183 -10.82 -29.50 14.75
N ARG A 184 -11.27 -30.38 13.87
CA ARG A 184 -11.19 -31.82 14.10
C ARG A 184 -9.97 -32.34 13.36
N LEU A 185 -8.98 -32.83 14.09
CA LEU A 185 -7.72 -33.32 13.54
C LEU A 185 -7.64 -34.84 13.69
N TRP A 186 -7.01 -35.51 12.73
CA TRP A 186 -6.51 -36.87 12.92
C TRP A 186 -5.01 -36.83 13.17
N SER A 187 -4.55 -37.58 14.17
CA SER A 187 -3.13 -37.76 14.48
C SER A 187 -2.74 -39.24 14.52
N GLY A 188 -1.66 -39.60 13.82
CA GLY A 188 -1.06 -40.93 13.87
C GLY A 188 -0.28 -41.21 15.16
N ASP A 189 0.06 -40.15 15.90
CA ASP A 189 0.86 -40.19 17.14
C ASP A 189 0.11 -39.55 18.32
N ALA A 190 0.56 -39.86 19.52
CA ALA A 190 0.15 -39.17 20.74
C ALA A 190 1.33 -38.36 21.32
N GLY A 191 1.01 -37.35 22.12
CA GLY A 191 1.95 -36.48 22.83
C GLY A 191 2.09 -35.08 22.21
N ALA A 192 2.98 -34.28 22.79
CA ALA A 192 3.30 -32.93 22.32
C ALA A 192 3.93 -32.96 20.92
N GLN A 193 3.30 -32.30 19.97
CA GLN A 193 3.79 -32.14 18.60
C GLN A 193 4.00 -30.67 18.25
N GLU A 194 5.21 -30.35 17.77
CA GLU A 194 5.47 -29.05 17.17
C GLU A 194 4.88 -29.01 15.75
N VAL A 195 4.01 -28.04 15.53
CA VAL A 195 3.34 -27.80 14.27
C VAL A 195 3.66 -26.40 13.75
N GLU A 196 3.70 -26.30 12.43
CA GLU A 196 3.70 -25.04 11.71
C GLU A 196 2.28 -24.73 11.28
N PHE A 197 1.78 -23.57 11.67
CA PHE A 197 0.46 -23.07 11.32
C PHE A 197 0.65 -21.80 10.49
N SER A 198 0.11 -21.77 9.27
CA SER A 198 0.15 -20.58 8.42
C SER A 198 -1.17 -20.32 7.72
N TYR A 199 -1.46 -19.05 7.47
CA TYR A 199 -2.69 -18.61 6.83
C TYR A 199 -2.51 -17.23 6.20
N LEU A 200 -3.38 -16.90 5.25
CA LEU A 200 -3.56 -15.55 4.73
C LEU A 200 -4.58 -14.80 5.57
N THR A 201 -4.34 -13.50 5.75
CA THR A 201 -5.25 -12.59 6.43
C THR A 201 -5.38 -11.29 5.64
N GLY A 202 -6.60 -10.75 5.59
CA GLY A 202 -6.83 -9.36 5.21
C GLY A 202 -6.47 -8.38 6.34
N GLY A 203 -6.62 -7.09 6.03
CA GLY A 203 -6.47 -6.01 7.02
C GLY A 203 -5.03 -5.72 7.39
N MET A 204 -4.08 -6.01 6.51
CA MET A 204 -2.66 -5.74 6.73
C MET A 204 -2.10 -5.07 5.49
N ARG A 205 -1.52 -3.88 5.63
CA ARG A 205 -0.97 -3.13 4.50
C ARG A 205 0.39 -2.56 4.84
N TRP A 206 1.22 -2.38 3.82
CA TRP A 206 2.40 -1.55 3.93
C TRP A 206 2.58 -0.60 2.73
N GLU A 207 3.30 0.49 2.93
CA GLU A 207 3.75 1.41 1.89
C GLU A 207 5.10 2.04 2.22
N ALA A 208 5.82 2.50 1.20
CA ALA A 208 7.07 3.26 1.35
C ALA A 208 6.83 4.76 1.12
N ASN A 209 7.46 5.59 1.96
CA ASN A 209 7.42 7.04 1.87
C ASN A 209 8.84 7.60 2.09
N TYR A 210 9.20 8.66 1.38
CA TYR A 210 10.53 9.25 1.41
C TYR A 210 10.44 10.75 1.66
N ASN A 211 11.42 11.27 2.39
CA ASN A 211 11.66 12.71 2.52
C ASN A 211 13.06 13.01 2.00
N ALA A 212 13.14 13.83 0.96
CA ALA A 212 14.37 14.33 0.37
C ALA A 212 14.56 15.79 0.79
N VAL A 213 15.72 16.15 1.33
CA VAL A 213 16.04 17.51 1.78
C VAL A 213 17.28 17.99 1.05
N ALA A 214 17.10 18.94 0.14
CA ALA A 214 18.18 19.63 -0.55
C ALA A 214 18.68 20.83 0.28
N PRO A 215 19.98 21.17 0.25
CA PRO A 215 20.49 22.40 0.82
C PRO A 215 20.05 23.63 0.02
N GLU A 216 20.27 24.82 0.58
CA GLU A 216 20.00 26.11 -0.08
C GLU A 216 20.73 26.22 -1.43
N LYS A 217 21.96 25.69 -1.51
CA LYS A 217 22.81 25.68 -2.71
C LYS A 217 23.53 24.35 -2.85
N GLY A 218 23.78 23.97 -4.10
CA GLY A 218 24.49 22.73 -4.46
C GLY A 218 23.57 21.61 -4.92
N ASP A 219 24.23 20.58 -5.46
CA ASP A 219 23.63 19.47 -6.23
C ASP A 219 23.68 18.17 -5.41
N LYS A 220 23.28 18.28 -4.14
CA LYS A 220 23.24 17.14 -3.20
C LYS A 220 21.95 17.19 -2.39
N PHE A 221 21.55 16.07 -1.83
CA PHE A 221 20.43 16.01 -0.89
C PHE A 221 20.63 14.92 0.15
N ASP A 222 19.90 15.06 1.26
CA ASP A 222 19.73 13.99 2.23
C ASP A 222 18.38 13.31 1.97
N ILE A 223 18.30 12.00 2.13
CA ILE A 223 17.05 11.23 1.99
C ILE A 223 16.86 10.28 3.15
N ILE A 224 15.62 10.23 3.63
CA ILE A 224 15.16 9.28 4.64
C ILE A 224 13.92 8.59 4.08
N GLY A 225 13.92 7.27 4.06
CA GLY A 225 12.78 6.45 3.66
C GLY A 225 12.20 5.67 4.83
N TRP A 226 10.88 5.65 4.88
CA TRP A 226 10.05 4.99 5.89
C TRP A 226 9.18 3.94 5.24
N VAL A 227 9.09 2.79 5.88
CA VAL A 227 7.99 1.85 5.69
C VAL A 227 6.90 2.24 6.67
N THR A 228 5.66 2.36 6.19
CA THR A 228 4.47 2.49 7.04
C THR A 228 3.70 1.17 6.98
N LEU A 229 3.47 0.56 8.13
CA LEU A 229 2.68 -0.65 8.34
C LEU A 229 1.34 -0.27 8.95
N GLU A 230 0.26 -0.86 8.46
CA GLU A 230 -1.07 -0.72 9.01
C GLU A 230 -1.62 -2.11 9.33
N ASN A 231 -2.07 -2.31 10.56
CA ASN A 231 -2.70 -3.53 11.01
C ASN A 231 -4.13 -3.24 11.48
N MET A 232 -5.09 -3.82 10.76
CA MET A 232 -6.51 -3.83 11.02
C MET A 232 -7.02 -5.28 11.02
N SER A 233 -6.15 -6.25 11.33
CA SER A 233 -6.43 -7.68 11.22
C SER A 233 -7.25 -8.23 12.39
N GLY A 234 -7.44 -7.46 13.46
CA GLY A 234 -8.09 -7.89 14.70
C GLY A 234 -7.16 -8.66 15.66
N LYS A 235 -5.85 -8.71 15.37
CA LYS A 235 -4.84 -9.40 16.19
C LYS A 235 -3.59 -8.53 16.37
N ASP A 236 -3.05 -8.53 17.59
CA ASP A 236 -1.73 -7.99 17.91
C ASP A 236 -0.64 -9.01 17.51
N PHE A 237 0.39 -8.56 16.81
CA PHE A 237 1.56 -9.37 16.48
C PHE A 237 2.77 -8.90 17.30
N GLU A 238 2.99 -9.50 18.46
CA GLU A 238 4.14 -9.15 19.30
C GLU A 238 5.44 -9.77 18.80
N ASN A 239 6.52 -8.98 18.79
CA ASN A 239 7.88 -9.46 18.54
C ASN A 239 8.01 -10.31 17.24
N ALA A 240 7.28 -9.94 16.18
CA ALA A 240 7.21 -10.71 14.94
C ALA A 240 8.41 -10.46 14.03
N SER A 241 8.86 -11.49 13.31
CA SER A 241 9.78 -11.32 12.20
C SER A 241 8.99 -10.84 10.98
N VAL A 242 9.18 -9.58 10.60
CA VAL A 242 8.39 -8.93 9.55
C VAL A 242 9.16 -8.87 8.24
N LYS A 243 8.49 -9.27 7.17
CA LYS A 243 8.91 -9.14 5.79
C LYS A 243 7.87 -8.35 5.01
N LEU A 244 8.32 -7.59 4.03
CA LEU A 244 7.48 -6.75 3.18
C LEU A 244 7.73 -7.15 1.75
N MET A 245 6.67 -7.54 1.05
CA MET A 245 6.76 -7.91 -0.34
C MET A 245 6.39 -6.73 -1.23
N ALA A 246 7.33 -6.33 -2.08
CA ALA A 246 7.14 -5.34 -3.13
C ALA A 246 6.93 -6.02 -4.48
N GLY A 247 5.88 -5.58 -5.19
CA GLY A 247 5.46 -6.08 -6.49
C GLY A 247 4.00 -6.52 -6.51
N ASP A 248 3.49 -6.81 -7.71
CA ASP A 248 2.10 -7.22 -7.90
C ASP A 248 2.00 -8.75 -7.83
N VAL A 249 1.59 -9.24 -6.67
CA VAL A 249 1.33 -10.68 -6.50
C VAL A 249 0.02 -11.02 -7.19
N ALA A 250 0.05 -12.05 -8.03
CA ALA A 250 -1.14 -12.54 -8.71
C ALA A 250 -2.12 -13.12 -7.69
N ARG A 251 -3.28 -12.48 -7.57
CA ARG A 251 -4.41 -12.97 -6.78
C ARG A 251 -5.64 -13.03 -7.66
N ILE A 252 -6.40 -14.12 -7.56
CA ILE A 252 -7.73 -14.18 -8.18
C ILE A 252 -8.59 -13.18 -7.41
N GLN A 253 -8.73 -11.98 -7.96
CA GLN A 253 -9.54 -10.93 -7.37
C GLN A 253 -10.99 -11.40 -7.44
N GLN A 254 -11.59 -11.71 -6.29
CA GLN A 254 -13.06 -11.78 -6.24
C GLN A 254 -13.58 -10.40 -6.64
N PRO A 255 -14.57 -10.29 -7.55
CA PRO A 255 -15.06 -9.01 -8.04
C PRO A 255 -15.67 -8.20 -6.89
N GLY A 256 -14.82 -7.38 -6.25
CA GLY A 256 -15.15 -6.47 -5.15
C GLY A 256 -14.92 -5.04 -5.63
N VAL A 257 -16.02 -4.30 -5.73
CA VAL A 257 -16.15 -2.98 -6.36
C VAL A 257 -15.24 -1.93 -5.70
N ALA A 258 -14.42 -1.28 -6.52
CA ALA A 258 -13.63 -0.11 -6.15
C ALA A 258 -14.54 1.08 -5.80
N GLY A 259 -14.36 1.66 -4.61
CA GLY A 259 -14.98 2.93 -4.21
C GLY A 259 -13.99 3.72 -3.36
N GLY A 260 -13.43 4.79 -3.92
CA GLY A 260 -12.56 5.71 -3.21
C GLY A 260 -13.26 7.01 -2.84
N VAL A 261 -12.82 7.67 -1.77
CA VAL A 261 -12.70 9.15 -1.60
C VAL A 261 -11.69 9.40 -0.47
N GLY A 262 -10.80 10.39 -0.62
CA GLY A 262 -9.81 10.79 0.38
C GLY A 262 -10.30 11.86 1.38
N TYR A 263 -9.46 12.18 2.39
CA TYR A 263 -8.97 13.53 2.79
C TYR A 263 -8.26 13.50 4.17
N ALA A 264 -7.00 13.99 4.16
CA ALA A 264 -6.26 14.87 5.10
C ALA A 264 -6.13 14.66 6.65
N MET A 265 -4.84 14.61 7.08
CA MET A 265 -4.17 15.23 8.27
C MET A 265 -4.54 14.78 9.71
N ASP A 266 -3.67 14.74 10.73
CA ASP A 266 -2.32 15.30 10.96
C ASP A 266 -1.58 14.54 12.12
N GLU A 267 -0.29 14.81 12.24
CA GLU A 267 0.79 14.23 13.06
C GLU A 267 0.67 14.25 14.61
N ALA A 268 1.44 13.38 15.31
CA ALA A 268 2.64 13.80 16.07
C ALA A 268 3.34 12.72 16.95
N SER A 269 4.61 12.41 16.57
CA SER A 269 5.83 12.26 17.41
C SER A 269 5.98 11.10 18.44
N ARG A 270 7.15 10.49 18.77
CA ARG A 270 8.58 10.59 18.40
C ARG A 270 9.37 9.43 19.07
N ALA A 271 10.44 8.89 18.43
CA ALA A 271 11.78 8.51 18.97
C ALA A 271 12.50 7.44 18.07
N ALA A 272 13.84 7.38 18.12
CA ALA A 272 14.74 6.95 17.04
C ALA A 272 15.14 5.45 16.91
N GLY A 273 15.47 5.04 15.65
CA GLY A 273 16.19 3.81 15.19
C GLY A 273 15.28 2.66 14.71
N PRO A 274 15.67 1.64 13.88
CA PRO A 274 16.95 1.22 13.26
C PRO A 274 16.83 0.87 11.72
N ALA A 275 17.74 0.09 11.11
CA ALA A 275 17.87 -0.21 9.65
C ALA A 275 17.17 -1.52 9.15
N VAL A 276 17.02 -1.69 7.82
CA VAL A 276 16.32 -2.79 7.10
C VAL A 276 17.24 -3.48 6.09
N THR A 277 17.11 -4.82 5.91
CA THR A 277 17.90 -5.63 4.96
C THR A 277 17.06 -6.21 3.81
N GLU A 278 17.61 -6.28 2.60
CA GLU A 278 16.91 -6.70 1.37
C GLU A 278 17.41 -8.06 0.84
N ARG A 279 16.50 -8.87 0.27
CA ARG A 279 16.83 -10.09 -0.50
C ARG A 279 15.85 -10.25 -1.66
N ALA A 280 16.37 -10.52 -2.86
CA ALA A 280 15.54 -10.92 -4.01
C ALA A 280 14.87 -12.29 -3.78
N PHE A 281 13.57 -12.42 -4.07
CA PHE A 281 12.83 -13.69 -4.09
C PHE A 281 12.04 -13.78 -5.40
N GLU A 282 12.48 -14.66 -6.30
CA GLU A 282 11.96 -14.77 -7.68
C GLU A 282 12.06 -13.41 -8.43
N GLU A 283 10.92 -12.84 -8.85
CA GLU A 283 10.83 -11.51 -9.49
C GLU A 283 10.42 -10.40 -8.50
N TYR A 284 10.33 -10.69 -7.21
CA TYR A 284 9.87 -9.77 -6.16
C TYR A 284 11.02 -9.31 -5.24
N HIS A 285 10.88 -8.09 -4.72
CA HIS A 285 11.80 -7.57 -3.69
C HIS A 285 11.20 -7.82 -2.31
N LEU A 286 11.94 -8.57 -1.48
CA LEU A 286 11.57 -8.86 -0.10
C LEU A 286 12.41 -8.00 0.84
N TYR A 287 11.76 -7.05 1.52
CA TYR A 287 12.39 -6.23 2.54
C TYR A 287 12.17 -6.88 3.90
N THR A 288 13.25 -7.25 4.58
CA THR A 288 13.20 -7.84 5.92
C THR A 288 13.53 -6.77 6.95
N LEU A 289 12.61 -6.55 7.89
CA LEU A 289 12.92 -5.71 9.04
C LEU A 289 13.94 -6.44 9.91
N GLU A 290 15.09 -5.83 10.16
CA GLU A 290 16.21 -6.50 10.86
C GLU A 290 15.85 -6.91 12.28
N ARG A 291 14.97 -6.13 12.93
CA ARG A 291 14.56 -6.36 14.30
C ARG A 291 13.14 -6.91 14.34
N PRO A 292 12.88 -7.88 15.23
CA PRO A 292 11.52 -8.23 15.59
C PRO A 292 10.69 -6.98 15.91
N THR A 293 9.48 -6.94 15.38
CA THR A 293 8.63 -5.75 15.42
C THR A 293 7.25 -6.13 15.97
N THR A 294 6.80 -5.42 17.01
CA THR A 294 5.44 -5.60 17.55
C THR A 294 4.45 -4.74 16.79
N VAL A 295 3.55 -5.32 15.99
CA VAL A 295 2.53 -4.59 15.22
C VAL A 295 1.16 -4.83 15.84
N LEU A 296 0.63 -3.83 16.56
CA LEU A 296 -0.64 -3.93 17.28
C LEU A 296 -1.84 -3.79 16.33
N ASP A 297 -2.98 -4.37 16.68
CA ASP A 297 -4.24 -4.13 15.98
C ASP A 297 -4.64 -2.66 16.10
N ARG A 298 -5.18 -2.11 15.02
CA ARG A 298 -5.55 -0.69 14.85
C ARG A 298 -4.38 0.27 15.04
N GLU A 299 -3.18 -0.18 14.73
CA GLU A 299 -1.96 0.62 14.77
C GLU A 299 -1.46 0.94 13.37
N ILE A 300 -1.00 2.19 13.20
CA ILE A 300 -0.09 2.58 12.12
C ILE A 300 1.31 2.65 12.74
N LYS A 301 2.24 1.85 12.21
CA LYS A 301 3.64 1.85 12.64
C LYS A 301 4.57 2.25 11.52
N GLN A 302 5.54 3.11 11.82
CA GLN A 302 6.58 3.47 10.87
C GLN A 302 7.93 2.91 11.29
N VAL A 303 8.66 2.38 10.30
CA VAL A 303 10.01 1.84 10.47
C VAL A 303 10.90 2.48 9.40
N GLU A 304 11.98 3.13 9.84
CA GLU A 304 12.98 3.66 8.90
C GLU A 304 13.66 2.49 8.20
N PHE A 305 13.87 2.59 6.89
CA PHE A 305 14.51 1.51 6.12
C PHE A 305 15.71 1.97 5.30
N VAL A 306 15.77 3.25 4.96
CA VAL A 306 16.89 3.84 4.24
C VAL A 306 17.18 5.23 4.78
N ARG A 307 18.47 5.53 4.93
CA ARG A 307 18.98 6.86 5.24
C ARG A 307 20.27 7.06 4.48
N ALA A 308 20.32 8.12 3.69
CA ALA A 308 21.51 8.52 2.96
C ALA A 308 21.69 10.04 3.04
N SER A 309 22.94 10.46 3.16
CA SER A 309 23.30 11.88 3.23
C SER A 309 24.25 12.25 2.11
N ASN A 310 24.20 13.51 1.67
CA ASN A 310 25.04 14.03 0.60
C ASN A 310 24.93 13.26 -0.73
N VAL A 311 23.74 12.71 -1.03
CA VAL A 311 23.46 12.00 -2.28
C VAL A 311 23.58 12.99 -3.44
N PRO A 312 24.44 12.76 -4.44
CA PRO A 312 24.54 13.63 -5.62
C PRO A 312 23.24 13.64 -6.41
N ALA A 313 22.73 14.83 -6.73
CA ALA A 313 21.53 15.01 -7.55
C ALA A 313 21.63 16.27 -8.40
N GLU A 314 21.24 16.17 -9.66
CA GLU A 314 21.17 17.29 -10.57
C GLU A 314 19.76 17.88 -10.55
N ARG A 315 19.65 19.20 -10.40
CA ARG A 315 18.42 19.90 -10.78
C ARG A 315 18.41 20.07 -12.29
N ILE A 316 17.41 19.47 -12.94
CA ILE A 316 17.25 19.57 -14.39
C ILE A 316 15.97 20.32 -14.73
N TYR A 317 16.01 21.06 -15.83
CA TYR A 317 14.84 21.69 -16.42
C TYR A 317 14.45 20.91 -17.67
N VAL A 318 13.20 20.46 -17.73
CA VAL A 318 12.70 19.64 -18.84
C VAL A 318 11.55 20.38 -19.51
N TYR A 319 11.69 20.64 -20.80
CA TYR A 319 10.62 21.17 -21.62
C TYR A 319 10.08 20.08 -22.53
N ASP A 320 8.93 19.52 -22.17
CA ASP A 320 8.12 18.69 -23.06
C ASP A 320 6.96 19.54 -23.58
N GLY A 321 7.14 20.03 -24.82
CA GLY A 321 6.20 20.93 -25.45
C GLY A 321 4.99 20.22 -26.04
N PHE A 322 5.06 18.90 -26.25
CA PHE A 322 3.98 18.15 -26.88
C PHE A 322 2.79 18.03 -25.93
N LYS A 323 1.60 18.32 -26.47
CA LYS A 323 0.33 18.07 -25.78
C LYS A 323 -0.66 17.51 -26.78
N LEU A 324 -1.23 16.33 -26.48
CA LEU A 324 -2.28 15.75 -27.28
C LEU A 324 -3.51 16.67 -27.27
N ASP A 325 -4.01 17.03 -28.45
CA ASP A 325 -5.25 17.80 -28.58
C ASP A 325 -6.43 16.94 -28.07
N PRO A 326 -7.21 17.44 -27.08
CA PRO A 326 -8.38 16.73 -26.56
C PRO A 326 -9.37 16.26 -27.64
N ARG A 327 -9.42 16.91 -28.82
CA ARG A 327 -10.29 16.49 -29.94
C ARG A 327 -9.99 15.09 -30.46
N TYR A 328 -8.76 14.61 -30.30
CA TYR A 328 -8.31 13.29 -30.75
C TYR A 328 -8.48 12.22 -29.67
N ARG A 329 -9.08 12.52 -28.52
CA ARG A 329 -9.32 11.54 -27.47
C ARG A 329 -10.28 10.46 -27.98
N GLY A 330 -9.85 9.20 -27.94
CA GLY A 330 -10.64 8.05 -28.41
C GLY A 330 -10.56 7.77 -29.92
N TRP A 331 -9.79 8.57 -30.67
CA TRP A 331 -9.51 8.27 -32.07
C TRP A 331 -8.45 7.18 -32.18
N ASP A 332 -8.55 6.37 -33.24
CA ASP A 332 -7.50 5.41 -33.57
C ASP A 332 -6.22 6.13 -34.01
N TYR A 333 -5.07 5.62 -33.54
CA TYR A 333 -3.77 6.24 -33.78
C TYR A 333 -3.42 6.33 -35.28
N SER A 334 -3.86 5.37 -36.10
CA SER A 334 -3.60 5.40 -37.55
C SER A 334 -4.33 6.54 -38.26
N SER A 335 -5.44 7.02 -37.69
CA SER A 335 -6.29 8.07 -38.26
C SER A 335 -5.82 9.48 -37.90
N ILE A 336 -5.09 9.64 -36.80
CA ILE A 336 -4.63 10.95 -36.32
C ILE A 336 -3.23 11.31 -36.85
N ARG A 337 -2.37 10.33 -37.10
CA ARG A 337 -0.97 10.55 -37.51
C ARG A 337 -0.79 11.25 -38.86
N THR A 338 -1.83 11.39 -39.68
CA THR A 338 -1.81 12.12 -40.96
C THR A 338 -2.44 13.52 -40.86
N GLN A 339 -3.07 13.86 -39.72
CA GLN A 339 -3.73 15.17 -39.55
C GLN A 339 -2.67 16.26 -39.36
N ALA A 340 -2.79 17.39 -40.05
CA ALA A 340 -1.81 18.46 -39.98
C ALA A 340 -1.70 19.03 -38.56
N GLU A 341 -2.83 19.17 -37.86
CA GLU A 341 -2.93 19.74 -36.53
C GLU A 341 -2.44 18.81 -35.41
N TYR A 342 -2.11 17.55 -35.73
CA TYR A 342 -1.69 16.57 -34.74
C TYR A 342 -0.39 16.98 -34.05
N GLY A 343 -0.47 17.13 -32.71
CA GLY A 343 0.63 17.55 -31.87
C GLY A 343 1.04 19.01 -32.04
N THR A 344 0.20 19.86 -32.61
CA THR A 344 0.49 21.31 -32.74
C THR A 344 0.24 22.12 -31.46
N ILE A 345 -0.45 21.56 -30.47
CA ILE A 345 -0.66 22.23 -29.18
C ILE A 345 0.65 22.24 -28.39
N SER A 346 1.04 23.43 -27.93
CA SER A 346 2.18 23.63 -27.06
C SER A 346 1.77 23.63 -25.59
N ASN A 347 2.45 22.83 -24.78
CA ASN A 347 2.62 23.10 -23.36
C ASN A 347 3.66 24.25 -23.21
N PRO A 348 3.39 25.33 -22.45
CA PRO A 348 4.40 26.36 -22.23
C PRO A 348 5.26 26.14 -20.98
N LYS A 349 4.90 25.16 -20.13
CA LYS A 349 5.53 24.93 -18.84
C LYS A 349 6.81 24.13 -19.00
N VAL A 350 7.86 24.58 -18.30
CA VAL A 350 9.11 23.85 -18.14
C VAL A 350 9.12 23.21 -16.77
N TRP A 351 9.26 21.89 -16.72
CA TRP A 351 9.34 21.10 -15.50
C TRP A 351 10.67 21.33 -14.79
N VAL A 352 10.62 21.40 -13.47
CA VAL A 352 11.80 21.31 -12.60
C VAL A 352 11.82 19.90 -12.04
N MET A 353 12.93 19.20 -12.22
CA MET A 353 13.10 17.86 -11.69
C MET A 353 14.40 17.75 -10.89
N LEU A 354 14.38 16.85 -9.90
CA LEU A 354 15.55 16.36 -9.20
C LEU A 354 15.92 15.00 -9.81
N GLU A 355 17.08 14.89 -10.44
CA GLU A 355 17.60 13.66 -11.05
C GLU A 355 18.77 13.12 -10.22
N PHE A 356 18.71 11.85 -9.80
CA PHE A 356 19.81 11.21 -9.08
C PHE A 356 19.90 9.72 -9.41
N LYS A 357 21.07 9.12 -9.19
CA LYS A 357 21.28 7.69 -9.42
C LYS A 357 21.19 6.91 -8.10
N ASN A 358 20.37 5.85 -8.07
CA ASN A 358 20.30 4.91 -6.95
C ASN A 358 21.54 4.00 -6.93
N SER A 359 22.70 4.55 -6.59
CA SER A 359 23.97 3.82 -6.61
C SER A 359 24.68 3.89 -5.28
N GLU A 360 25.49 2.88 -4.98
CA GLU A 360 26.29 2.81 -3.75
C GLU A 360 27.33 3.94 -3.69
N ALA A 361 27.92 4.28 -4.83
CA ALA A 361 28.82 5.44 -4.96
C ALA A 361 28.13 6.77 -4.64
N GLY A 362 26.81 6.86 -4.82
CA GLY A 362 25.98 8.00 -4.43
C GLY A 362 25.46 7.94 -2.98
N HIS A 363 25.98 7.02 -2.16
CA HIS A 363 25.53 6.72 -0.79
C HIS A 363 24.11 6.13 -0.70
N LEU A 364 23.58 5.63 -1.82
CA LEU A 364 22.36 4.81 -1.90
C LEU A 364 22.76 3.36 -2.25
N GLY A 365 22.12 2.74 -3.25
CA GLY A 365 22.57 1.45 -3.79
C GLY A 365 21.77 0.24 -3.32
N MET A 366 20.57 0.45 -2.79
CA MET A 366 19.60 -0.61 -2.50
C MET A 366 18.33 -0.41 -3.34
N PRO A 367 17.60 -1.47 -3.73
CA PRO A 367 16.33 -1.32 -4.43
C PRO A 367 15.34 -0.47 -3.63
N LEU A 368 14.85 0.61 -4.22
CA LEU A 368 13.90 1.52 -3.59
C LEU A 368 12.48 1.06 -3.90
N PRO A 369 11.66 0.69 -2.91
CA PRO A 369 10.28 0.33 -3.16
C PRO A 369 9.47 1.53 -3.67
N LYS A 370 8.50 1.27 -4.56
CA LYS A 370 7.53 2.26 -5.03
C LYS A 370 6.93 3.02 -3.85
N GLY A 371 6.89 4.34 -3.95
CA GLY A 371 6.47 5.18 -2.84
C GLY A 371 6.48 6.67 -3.16
N LYS A 372 5.91 7.45 -2.26
CA LYS A 372 5.86 8.92 -2.41
C LYS A 372 7.14 9.55 -1.90
N VAL A 373 7.64 10.55 -2.60
CA VAL A 373 8.80 11.34 -2.21
C VAL A 373 8.37 12.79 -2.02
N LYS A 374 8.48 13.27 -0.78
CA LYS A 374 8.34 14.69 -0.46
C LYS A 374 9.72 15.34 -0.56
N VAL A 375 9.81 16.41 -1.32
CA VAL A 375 11.05 17.14 -1.54
C VAL A 375 10.97 18.48 -0.82
N TYR A 376 11.99 18.72 0.01
CA TYR A 376 12.17 19.95 0.77
C TYR A 376 13.47 20.63 0.33
N ARG A 377 13.52 21.94 0.49
CA ARG A 377 14.75 22.71 0.37
C ARG A 377 15.00 23.53 1.62
N ARG A 378 16.24 23.53 2.10
CA ARG A 378 16.66 24.42 3.18
C ARG A 378 16.74 25.86 2.67
N ASP A 379 16.03 26.77 3.32
CA ASP A 379 16.09 28.21 3.04
C ASP A 379 17.27 28.88 3.77
N VAL A 380 17.53 30.15 3.47
CA VAL A 380 18.62 30.98 4.03
C VAL A 380 18.60 31.08 5.55
N ASP A 381 17.42 30.90 6.17
CA ASP A 381 17.23 30.92 7.62
C ASP A 381 17.39 29.53 8.28
N GLY A 382 17.71 28.50 7.48
CA GLY A 382 17.93 27.13 7.92
C GLY A 382 16.68 26.27 8.02
N ARG A 383 15.47 26.82 7.77
CA ARG A 383 14.22 26.05 7.76
C ARG A 383 14.06 25.24 6.48
N ASN A 384 13.34 24.12 6.56
CA ASN A 384 13.02 23.30 5.39
C ASN A 384 11.68 23.76 4.81
N GLU A 385 11.68 24.20 3.56
CA GLU A 385 10.47 24.55 2.81
C GLU A 385 10.08 23.42 1.87
N PHE A 386 8.79 23.08 1.83
CA PHE A 386 8.27 22.06 0.92
C PHE A 386 8.25 22.61 -0.52
N ILE A 387 8.91 21.90 -1.45
CA ILE A 387 9.02 22.34 -2.85
C ILE A 387 8.28 21.42 -3.82
N GLY A 388 7.91 20.20 -3.43
CA GLY A 388 7.13 19.31 -4.28
C GLY A 388 6.95 17.91 -3.69
N GLU A 389 5.98 17.19 -4.24
CA GLU A 389 5.76 15.77 -3.96
C GLU A 389 5.64 15.05 -5.31
N ASP A 390 6.31 13.92 -5.42
CA ASP A 390 6.20 13.02 -6.57
C ASP A 390 6.19 11.56 -6.08
N ALA A 391 6.08 10.60 -6.98
CA ALA A 391 6.20 9.19 -6.67
C ALA A 391 7.32 8.54 -7.49
N ILE A 392 8.02 7.59 -6.87
CA ILE A 392 8.92 6.67 -7.57
C ILE A 392 8.24 5.33 -7.77
N ASP A 393 8.59 4.64 -8.85
CA ASP A 393 8.28 3.22 -9.00
C ASP A 393 9.30 2.36 -8.25
N HIS A 394 9.10 1.03 -8.23
CA HIS A 394 10.12 0.09 -7.79
C HIS A 394 11.40 0.32 -8.61
N THR A 395 12.42 0.86 -7.95
CA THR A 395 13.64 1.32 -8.61
C THR A 395 14.81 0.44 -8.18
N PRO A 396 15.33 -0.43 -9.07
CA PRO A 396 16.49 -1.27 -8.77
C PRO A 396 17.75 -0.48 -8.41
N LYS A 397 18.75 -1.20 -7.90
CA LYS A 397 20.12 -0.68 -7.75
C LYS A 397 20.65 -0.23 -9.12
N ASP A 398 21.40 0.87 -9.11
CA ASP A 398 22.08 1.51 -10.23
C ASP A 398 21.18 2.16 -11.29
N GLU A 399 19.87 2.25 -11.04
CA GLU A 399 18.93 2.98 -11.89
C GLU A 399 18.83 4.48 -11.55
N THR A 400 18.37 5.28 -12.51
CA THR A 400 18.21 6.73 -12.35
C THR A 400 16.78 7.08 -11.94
N VAL A 401 16.65 7.88 -10.88
CA VAL A 401 15.39 8.42 -10.39
C VAL A 401 15.24 9.87 -10.82
N ARG A 402 14.04 10.24 -11.27
CA ARG A 402 13.66 11.62 -11.56
C ARG A 402 12.42 11.96 -10.76
N LEU A 403 12.49 13.05 -10.00
CA LEU A 403 11.37 13.55 -9.21
C LEU A 403 10.96 14.91 -9.74
N TYR A 404 9.72 15.02 -10.21
CA TYR A 404 9.10 16.28 -10.54
C TYR A 404 8.83 17.10 -9.29
N THR A 405 9.39 18.32 -9.22
CA THR A 405 9.21 19.22 -8.07
C THR A 405 8.41 20.46 -8.43
N GLY A 406 7.72 20.48 -9.57
CA GLY A 406 6.94 21.63 -10.03
C GLY A 406 7.40 22.23 -11.35
N ASN A 407 6.87 23.40 -11.68
CA ASN A 407 7.18 24.11 -12.92
C ASN A 407 8.06 25.33 -12.64
N ALA A 408 9.01 25.60 -13.53
CA ALA A 408 9.79 26.82 -13.50
C ALA A 408 8.86 28.01 -13.82
N PHE A 409 8.94 29.07 -13.00
CA PHE A 409 8.22 30.32 -13.26
C PHE A 409 8.95 31.17 -14.32
N ASP A 410 10.28 31.25 -14.20
CA ASP A 410 11.13 32.12 -15.03
C ASP A 410 11.62 31.45 -16.32
N ILE A 411 11.15 30.26 -16.66
CA ILE A 411 11.54 29.57 -17.89
C ILE A 411 10.27 29.18 -18.62
N VAL A 412 10.16 29.62 -19.87
CA VAL A 412 8.96 29.44 -20.68
C VAL A 412 9.36 28.80 -22.00
N GLY A 413 8.67 27.72 -22.35
CA GLY A 413 8.81 27.10 -23.66
C GLY A 413 7.66 27.48 -24.58
N GLU A 414 7.91 27.45 -25.88
CA GLU A 414 6.94 27.66 -26.93
C GLU A 414 7.30 26.75 -28.09
N ARG A 415 6.34 25.95 -28.55
CA ARG A 415 6.51 24.99 -29.64
C ARG A 415 5.51 25.27 -30.74
N ARG A 416 5.99 25.40 -31.98
CA ARG A 416 5.15 25.69 -33.14
C ARG A 416 5.56 24.84 -34.32
N GLN A 417 4.60 24.14 -34.92
CA GLN A 417 4.78 23.55 -36.25
C GLN A 417 4.78 24.68 -37.27
N THR A 418 5.85 24.81 -38.05
CA THR A 418 5.99 25.86 -39.07
C THR A 418 5.75 25.34 -40.49
N ASN A 419 5.81 24.03 -40.69
CA ASN A 419 5.51 23.39 -41.97
C ASN A 419 4.98 21.97 -41.76
N PHE A 420 4.06 21.56 -42.62
CA PHE A 420 3.55 20.20 -42.71
C PHE A 420 3.32 19.85 -44.17
N ARG A 421 3.90 18.75 -44.64
CA ARG A 421 3.65 18.18 -45.98
C ARG A 421 3.39 16.70 -45.85
N LEU A 422 2.40 16.21 -46.57
CA LEU A 422 2.00 14.81 -46.57
C LEU A 422 1.84 14.35 -48.01
N ASP A 423 2.45 13.22 -48.33
CA ASP A 423 2.17 12.47 -49.55
C ASP A 423 1.73 11.06 -49.16
N SER A 424 0.42 10.87 -49.11
CA SER A 424 -0.17 9.58 -48.79
C SER A 424 0.13 8.50 -49.83
N SER A 425 0.43 8.88 -51.08
CA SER A 425 0.72 7.93 -52.16
C SER A 425 2.19 7.48 -52.13
N GLY A 426 3.09 8.43 -51.87
CA GLY A 426 4.51 8.18 -51.63
C GLY A 426 4.83 7.66 -50.23
N HIS A 427 3.82 7.56 -49.35
CA HIS A 427 3.93 7.08 -47.97
C HIS A 427 4.97 7.85 -47.14
N TRP A 428 4.97 9.17 -47.24
CA TRP A 428 5.87 10.01 -46.47
C TRP A 428 5.21 11.31 -45.98
N ALA A 429 5.80 11.90 -44.93
CA ALA A 429 5.40 13.20 -44.39
C ALA A 429 6.61 13.98 -43.90
N ASP A 430 6.65 15.28 -44.18
CA ASP A 430 7.63 16.21 -43.61
C ASP A 430 6.97 17.14 -42.61
N GLU A 431 7.61 17.35 -41.47
CA GLU A 431 7.20 18.36 -40.50
C GLU A 431 8.37 19.22 -40.08
N THR A 432 8.15 20.53 -39.98
CA THR A 432 9.12 21.43 -39.38
C THR A 432 8.56 22.00 -38.09
N PHE A 433 9.36 21.98 -37.04
CA PHE A 433 9.07 22.63 -35.78
C PHE A 433 10.06 23.74 -35.47
N GLU A 434 9.55 24.83 -34.92
CA GLU A 434 10.31 25.87 -34.25
C GLU A 434 9.96 25.82 -32.76
N ILE A 435 10.98 25.73 -31.92
CA ILE A 435 10.85 25.70 -30.46
C ILE A 435 11.66 26.84 -29.88
N LYS A 436 11.02 27.68 -29.06
CA LYS A 436 11.67 28.75 -28.33
C LYS A 436 11.65 28.44 -26.85
N VAL A 437 12.79 28.58 -26.20
CA VAL A 437 12.89 28.48 -24.75
C VAL A 437 13.53 29.76 -24.24
N ARG A 438 12.80 30.47 -23.37
CA ARG A 438 13.20 31.76 -22.81
C ARG A 438 13.63 31.58 -21.37
N ASN A 439 14.78 32.14 -21.00
CA ASN A 439 15.31 32.14 -19.64
C ASN A 439 15.21 33.55 -19.04
N HIS A 440 14.28 33.77 -18.12
CA HIS A 440 14.13 35.02 -17.38
C HIS A 440 14.91 35.04 -16.06
N LYS A 441 15.71 34.01 -15.77
CA LYS A 441 16.58 33.98 -14.58
C LYS A 441 17.81 34.87 -14.76
N LYS A 442 18.48 35.11 -13.63
CA LYS A 442 19.77 35.84 -13.55
C LYS A 442 20.99 34.95 -13.82
N GLU A 443 20.79 33.65 -13.95
CA GLU A 443 21.82 32.63 -14.15
C GLU A 443 21.57 31.87 -15.47
N PRO A 444 22.62 31.38 -16.14
CA PRO A 444 22.46 30.54 -17.32
C PRO A 444 21.78 29.23 -16.94
N VAL A 445 20.92 28.72 -17.82
CA VAL A 445 20.21 27.46 -17.61
C VAL A 445 20.32 26.57 -18.83
N THR A 446 20.63 25.30 -18.60
CA THR A 446 20.49 24.25 -19.61
C THR A 446 19.10 23.62 -19.49
N VAL A 447 18.35 23.60 -20.58
CA VAL A 447 17.01 22.99 -20.65
C VAL A 447 17.06 21.76 -21.54
N ARG A 448 16.56 20.62 -21.05
CA ARG A 448 16.35 19.40 -21.85
C ARG A 448 15.02 19.55 -22.59
N VAL A 449 15.08 19.89 -23.87
CA VAL A 449 13.91 20.01 -24.75
C VAL A 449 13.63 18.64 -25.35
N VAL A 450 12.53 18.03 -24.93
CA VAL A 450 12.10 16.69 -25.34
C VAL A 450 11.12 16.81 -26.49
N GLU A 451 11.42 16.13 -27.59
CA GLU A 451 10.52 16.04 -28.74
C GLU A 451 10.19 14.57 -29.03
N HIS A 452 8.90 14.32 -29.22
CA HIS A 452 8.36 13.01 -29.55
C HIS A 452 8.04 12.98 -31.03
N LEU A 453 8.68 12.09 -31.77
CA LEU A 453 8.49 11.89 -33.20
C LEU A 453 7.32 10.92 -33.43
N TYR A 454 6.14 11.42 -33.08
CA TYR A 454 4.93 10.63 -32.81
C TYR A 454 4.16 10.20 -34.06
N ARG A 455 4.60 10.51 -35.28
CA ARG A 455 3.83 10.12 -36.47
C ARG A 455 4.18 8.71 -36.95
N TRP A 456 5.47 8.39 -37.01
CA TRP A 456 5.97 7.08 -37.43
C TRP A 456 7.29 6.70 -36.74
N VAL A 457 7.63 5.40 -36.77
CA VAL A 457 8.91 4.88 -36.24
C VAL A 457 10.09 5.12 -37.18
N ASN A 458 9.84 5.16 -38.49
CA ASN A 458 10.86 5.43 -39.49
C ASN A 458 10.89 6.93 -39.73
N TRP A 459 12.00 7.55 -39.33
CA TRP A 459 12.20 8.97 -39.51
C TRP A 459 13.68 9.31 -39.70
N ASP A 460 13.93 10.42 -40.37
CA ASP A 460 15.22 11.08 -40.46
C ASP A 460 15.06 12.59 -40.20
N LEU A 461 16.04 13.18 -39.50
CA LEU A 461 16.08 14.63 -39.33
C LEU A 461 16.85 15.26 -40.50
N THR A 462 16.12 15.68 -41.53
CA THR A 462 16.69 16.27 -42.75
C THR A 462 17.25 17.67 -42.53
N SER A 463 16.83 18.35 -41.46
CA SER A 463 17.38 19.64 -41.02
C SER A 463 17.32 19.77 -39.51
N LYS A 464 18.34 20.38 -38.91
CA LYS A 464 18.42 20.64 -37.45
C LYS A 464 19.27 21.87 -37.17
N SER A 465 18.87 22.67 -36.20
CA SER A 465 19.59 23.86 -35.76
C SER A 465 20.73 23.57 -34.79
N MET A 466 20.69 22.39 -34.14
CA MET A 466 21.69 21.94 -33.18
C MET A 466 21.69 20.42 -33.09
N GLU A 467 22.75 19.87 -32.50
CA GLU A 467 22.82 18.43 -32.24
C GLU A 467 21.81 17.99 -31.17
N PHE A 468 21.30 16.78 -31.36
CA PHE A 468 20.34 16.13 -30.47
C PHE A 468 20.87 14.79 -29.99
N LYS A 469 20.30 14.30 -28.88
CA LYS A 469 20.48 12.93 -28.41
C LYS A 469 19.20 12.15 -28.68
N LYS A 470 19.29 11.03 -29.41
CA LYS A 470 18.19 10.05 -29.51
C LYS A 470 18.15 9.24 -28.22
N THR A 471 17.02 9.28 -27.49
CA THR A 471 16.86 8.56 -26.22
C THR A 471 16.15 7.22 -26.40
N ASP A 472 15.25 7.14 -27.37
CA ASP A 472 14.63 5.89 -27.82
C ASP A 472 14.25 5.97 -29.32
N SER A 473 13.50 5.01 -29.82
CA SER A 473 13.09 4.95 -31.23
C SER A 473 12.34 6.17 -31.74
N ARG A 474 11.63 6.92 -30.88
CA ARG A 474 10.77 8.05 -31.23
C ARG A 474 11.08 9.33 -30.46
N THR A 475 11.90 9.29 -29.41
CA THR A 475 12.19 10.49 -28.61
C THR A 475 13.60 11.01 -28.86
N ILE A 476 13.69 12.32 -29.05
CA ILE A 476 14.95 13.07 -29.15
C ILE A 476 15.00 14.17 -28.09
N GLU A 477 16.21 14.51 -27.68
CA GLU A 477 16.46 15.58 -26.73
C GLU A 477 17.46 16.59 -27.30
N PHE A 478 17.07 17.86 -27.31
CA PHE A 478 17.99 18.99 -27.49
C PHE A 478 18.36 19.57 -26.12
N ARG A 479 19.58 20.10 -25.98
CA ARG A 479 20.09 20.62 -24.70
C ARG A 479 20.71 22.02 -24.84
N PRO A 480 19.93 23.05 -25.21
CA PRO A 480 20.47 24.42 -25.26
C PRO A 480 20.84 24.92 -23.86
N THR A 481 21.99 25.58 -23.77
CA THR A 481 22.33 26.43 -22.62
C THR A 481 21.95 27.87 -22.94
N ILE A 482 21.04 28.43 -22.15
CA ILE A 482 20.40 29.74 -22.38
C ILE A 482 20.94 30.72 -21.35
N GLN A 483 21.59 31.78 -21.84
CA GLN A 483 22.14 32.84 -20.97
C GLN A 483 21.02 33.61 -20.24
N PRO A 484 21.33 34.31 -19.13
CA PRO A 484 20.36 35.14 -18.41
C PRO A 484 19.62 36.12 -19.32
N GLY A 485 18.28 36.16 -19.24
CA GLY A 485 17.43 37.00 -20.10
C GLY A 485 17.38 36.57 -21.58
N GLY A 486 18.04 35.48 -21.95
CA GLY A 486 18.17 35.02 -23.33
C GLY A 486 17.01 34.13 -23.82
N GLU A 487 17.05 33.85 -25.12
CA GLU A 487 16.16 32.90 -25.79
C GLU A 487 17.03 31.94 -26.61
N ALA A 488 16.73 30.64 -26.54
CA ALA A 488 17.22 29.66 -27.51
C ALA A 488 16.09 29.32 -28.48
N THR A 489 16.41 29.36 -29.77
CA THR A 489 15.52 28.94 -30.85
C THR A 489 16.07 27.67 -31.49
N ILE A 490 15.30 26.60 -31.39
CA ILE A 490 15.60 25.30 -31.99
C ILE A 490 14.68 25.15 -33.19
N PHE A 491 15.23 24.75 -34.33
CA PHE A 491 14.44 24.32 -35.47
C PHE A 491 14.87 22.93 -35.92
N TYR A 492 13.92 22.11 -36.33
CA TYR A 492 14.23 20.85 -36.99
C TYR A 492 13.14 20.48 -38.00
N THR A 493 13.54 19.77 -39.04
CA THR A 493 12.64 19.13 -40.00
C THR A 493 12.79 17.63 -39.88
N VAL A 494 11.68 16.94 -39.63
CA VAL A 494 11.61 15.48 -39.62
C VAL A 494 10.92 14.99 -40.88
N HIS A 495 11.55 14.04 -41.54
CA HIS A 495 10.97 13.27 -42.64
C HIS A 495 10.55 11.90 -42.11
N TYR A 496 9.27 11.57 -42.22
CA TYR A 496 8.71 10.27 -41.89
C TYR A 496 8.43 9.45 -43.15
N SER A 497 8.60 8.13 -43.08
CA SER A 497 8.24 7.18 -44.14
C SER A 497 7.52 5.94 -43.59
N TRP A 498 6.67 5.26 -44.38
CA TRP A 498 5.96 4.06 -43.92
C TRP A 498 5.50 3.07 -44.98
#